data_AF-A0A4Q4CWE4-F1
#
_entry.id   AF-A0A4Q4CWE4-F1
#
_cell.length_a   1.000
_cell.length_b   1.000
_cell.length_c   1.000
_cell.angle_alpha   90.00
_cell.angle_beta   90.00
_cell.angle_gamma   90.00
#
_symmetry.space_group_name_H-M   'P 1'
#
loop_
_entity.id
_entity.type
_entity.pdbx_description
1 polymer ?
#
loop_
_entity_poly.entity_id
_entity_poly.type
_entity_poly.pdbx_seq_one_letter_code
_entity_poly.pdbx_strand_id
1 'polypeptide(L)'
;MSETYETDSRLVAGLWQVVAAHGWPGLSMRRVANASGIPAAEIRRRCPSPCDLLALHGKVMDQAVLEGTVPGAPVDTNTPRDRVFDVLMRRIDAMQPHRAGILRLFEDLKQDPLLALLLLASLPKSMAWMLEA
;
A
#
# COMPACT_ATOMS: atom_id res chain seq x y z
N MET A 1 17.01 4.77 -7.20
CA MET A 1 15.54 4.58 -7.18
C MET A 1 15.14 4.00 -8.52
N SER A 2 14.64 2.77 -8.58
CA SER A 2 14.39 2.06 -9.84
C SER A 2 13.12 2.58 -10.53
N GLU A 3 13.11 2.69 -11.86
CA GLU A 3 11.97 3.17 -12.67
C GLU A 3 10.64 2.43 -12.36
N THR A 4 10.73 1.15 -12.01
CA THR A 4 9.60 0.34 -11.56
C THR A 4 8.96 0.86 -10.27
N TYR A 5 9.76 1.28 -9.27
CA TYR A 5 9.26 1.77 -7.98
C TYR A 5 8.52 3.11 -8.12
N GLU A 6 9.01 4.00 -8.98
CA GLU A 6 8.34 5.26 -9.27
C GLU A 6 6.97 5.02 -9.92
N THR A 7 6.92 4.06 -10.87
CA THR A 7 5.66 3.65 -11.50
C THR A 7 4.69 3.06 -10.47
N ASP A 8 5.17 2.19 -9.60
CA ASP A 8 4.34 1.53 -8.59
C ASP A 8 3.84 2.54 -7.55
N SER A 9 4.68 3.51 -7.15
CA SER A 9 4.31 4.61 -6.25
C SER A 9 3.22 5.49 -6.85
N ARG A 10 3.31 5.84 -8.14
CA ARG A 10 2.26 6.57 -8.86
C ARG A 10 0.96 5.77 -8.93
N LEU A 11 1.05 4.45 -9.13
CA LEU A 11 -0.13 3.59 -9.17
C LEU A 11 -0.84 3.50 -7.82
N VAL A 12 -0.06 3.40 -6.72
CA VAL A 12 -0.56 3.43 -5.34
C VAL A 12 -1.17 4.78 -5.00
N ALA A 13 -0.55 5.89 -5.41
CA ALA A 13 -1.13 7.21 -5.25
C ALA A 13 -2.47 7.33 -5.99
N GLY A 14 -2.54 6.86 -7.24
CA GLY A 14 -3.78 6.84 -8.03
C GLY A 14 -4.88 5.99 -7.41
N LEU A 15 -4.55 4.81 -6.85
CA LEU A 15 -5.48 3.98 -6.08
C LEU A 15 -6.11 4.79 -4.95
N TRP A 16 -5.29 5.40 -4.09
CA TRP A 16 -5.78 6.08 -2.90
C TRP A 16 -6.55 7.36 -3.21
N GLN A 17 -6.20 8.07 -4.29
CA GLN A 17 -7.00 9.19 -4.80
C GLN A 17 -8.40 8.74 -5.22
N VAL A 18 -8.50 7.63 -5.97
CA VAL A 18 -9.80 7.10 -6.43
C VAL A 18 -10.65 6.62 -5.26
N VAL A 19 -10.05 5.89 -4.31
CA VAL A 19 -10.76 5.44 -3.11
C VAL A 19 -11.22 6.62 -2.27
N ALA A 20 -10.39 7.65 -2.09
CA ALA A 20 -10.80 8.86 -1.37
C ALA A 20 -12.00 9.56 -2.02
N ALA A 21 -12.04 9.61 -3.35
CA ALA A 21 -13.09 10.33 -4.10
C ALA A 21 -14.38 9.52 -4.30
N HIS A 22 -14.28 8.18 -4.41
CA HIS A 22 -15.39 7.34 -4.86
C HIS A 22 -15.68 6.13 -3.97
N GLY A 23 -14.91 5.95 -2.89
CA GLY A 23 -14.94 4.75 -2.07
C GLY A 23 -14.41 3.52 -2.80
N TRP A 24 -14.31 2.42 -2.07
CA TRP A 24 -13.92 1.12 -2.61
C TRP A 24 -14.88 0.59 -3.69
N PRO A 25 -16.22 0.67 -3.55
CA PRO A 25 -17.14 0.23 -4.61
C PRO A 25 -16.99 1.03 -5.91
N GLY A 26 -16.52 2.27 -5.82
CA GLY A 26 -16.26 3.14 -6.98
C GLY A 26 -14.92 2.89 -7.66
N LEU A 27 -14.07 2.01 -7.11
CA LEU A 27 -12.75 1.70 -7.63
C LEU A 27 -12.85 0.99 -8.98
N SER A 28 -12.17 1.53 -9.99
CA SER A 28 -12.05 0.87 -11.31
C SER A 28 -10.70 1.17 -11.93
N MET A 29 -10.17 0.22 -12.70
CA MET A 29 -8.86 0.38 -13.36
C MET A 29 -8.80 1.59 -14.30
N ARG A 30 -9.94 2.00 -14.87
CA ARG A 30 -10.03 3.23 -15.68
C ARG A 30 -9.84 4.49 -14.84
N ARG A 31 -10.48 4.57 -13.67
CA ARG A 31 -10.29 5.71 -12.75
C ARG A 31 -8.87 5.75 -12.21
N VAL A 32 -8.31 4.58 -11.87
CA VAL A 32 -6.92 4.47 -11.42
C VAL A 32 -5.95 4.91 -12.52
N ALA A 33 -6.17 4.49 -13.77
CA ALA A 33 -5.39 4.95 -14.92
C ALA A 33 -5.38 6.47 -15.07
N ASN A 34 -6.56 7.08 -14.97
CA ASN A 34 -6.69 8.54 -15.05
C ASN A 34 -5.97 9.25 -13.89
N ALA A 35 -6.02 8.69 -12.68
CA ALA A 35 -5.39 9.28 -11.50
C ALA A 35 -3.87 9.08 -11.45
N SER A 36 -3.36 7.93 -11.91
CA SER A 36 -1.93 7.60 -11.90
C SER A 36 -1.19 8.09 -13.15
N GLY A 37 -1.92 8.37 -14.24
CA GLY A 37 -1.35 8.66 -15.55
C GLY A 37 -0.69 7.44 -16.21
N ILE A 38 -1.04 6.22 -15.79
CA ILE A 38 -0.53 4.96 -16.33
C ILE A 38 -1.62 4.34 -17.22
N PRO A 39 -1.31 3.85 -18.43
CA PRO A 39 -2.31 3.25 -19.32
C PRO A 39 -3.05 2.07 -18.68
N ALA A 40 -4.37 2.02 -18.84
CA ALA A 40 -5.21 0.97 -18.23
C ALA A 40 -4.82 -0.46 -18.67
N ALA A 41 -4.29 -0.63 -19.88
CA ALA A 41 -3.77 -1.91 -20.37
C ALA A 41 -2.53 -2.37 -19.60
N GLU A 42 -1.65 -1.43 -19.25
CA GLU A 42 -0.47 -1.72 -18.43
C GLU A 42 -0.88 -2.06 -17.00
N ILE A 43 -1.79 -1.27 -16.42
CA ILE A 43 -2.34 -1.55 -15.08
C ILE A 43 -2.96 -2.94 -15.04
N ARG A 44 -3.77 -3.32 -16.04
CA ARG A 44 -4.42 -4.64 -16.06
C ARG A 44 -3.43 -5.80 -16.21
N ARG A 45 -2.29 -5.59 -16.87
CA ARG A 45 -1.21 -6.59 -16.95
C ARG A 45 -0.48 -6.78 -15.61
N ARG A 46 -0.26 -5.69 -14.86
CA ARG A 46 0.44 -5.72 -13.56
C ARG A 46 -0.48 -6.11 -12.39
N CYS A 47 -1.71 -5.60 -12.42
CA CYS A 47 -2.72 -5.72 -11.38
C CYS A 47 -4.06 -6.17 -12.01
N PRO A 48 -4.23 -7.49 -12.24
CA PRO A 48 -5.47 -8.03 -12.82
C PRO A 48 -6.72 -7.74 -11.99
N SER A 49 -6.58 -7.58 -10.67
CA SER A 49 -7.66 -7.35 -9.72
C SER A 49 -7.41 -6.11 -8.84
N PRO A 50 -8.47 -5.51 -8.26
CA PRO A 50 -8.32 -4.46 -7.26
C PRO A 50 -7.48 -4.86 -6.04
N CYS A 51 -7.51 -6.14 -5.65
CA CYS A 51 -6.69 -6.64 -4.55
C CYS A 51 -5.20 -6.59 -4.87
N ASP A 52 -4.80 -6.72 -6.13
CA ASP A 52 -3.40 -6.60 -6.55
C ASP A 52 -2.87 -5.17 -6.36
N LEU A 53 -3.73 -4.15 -6.43
CA LEU A 53 -3.36 -2.77 -6.12
C LEU A 53 -3.07 -2.58 -4.62
N LEU A 54 -3.79 -3.30 -3.75
CA LEU A 54 -3.51 -3.28 -2.31
C LEU A 54 -2.26 -4.09 -1.96
N ALA A 55 -2.02 -5.21 -2.63
CA ALA A 55 -0.77 -5.94 -2.51
C ALA A 55 0.42 -5.07 -2.97
N LEU A 56 0.25 -4.28 -4.03
CA LEU A 56 1.24 -3.32 -4.49
C LEU A 56 1.48 -2.20 -3.47
N HIS A 57 0.42 -1.69 -2.84
CA HIS A 57 0.55 -0.73 -1.75
C HIS A 57 1.44 -1.29 -0.62
N GLY A 58 1.25 -2.54 -0.20
CA GLY A 58 2.10 -3.20 0.79
C GLY A 58 3.59 -3.14 0.40
N LYS A 59 3.91 -3.56 -0.84
CA LYS A 59 5.28 -3.53 -1.37
C LYS A 59 5.88 -2.12 -1.38
N VAL A 60 5.10 -1.11 -1.78
CA VAL A 60 5.59 0.29 -1.80
C VAL A 60 5.85 0.81 -0.39
N MET A 61 5.01 0.46 0.59
CA MET A 61 5.23 0.83 2.00
C MET A 61 6.46 0.12 2.59
N ASP A 62 6.63 -1.18 2.30
CA ASP A 62 7.77 -1.95 2.79
C ASP A 62 9.08 -1.41 2.20
N GLN A 63 9.09 -1.04 0.92
CA GLN A 63 10.23 -0.38 0.27
C GLN A 63 10.54 0.98 0.91
N ALA A 64 9.53 1.79 1.24
CA ALA A 64 9.73 3.07 1.93
C ALA A 64 10.34 2.89 3.33
N VAL A 65 9.98 1.83 4.05
CA VAL A 65 10.58 1.46 5.33
C VAL A 65 12.06 1.08 5.15
N LEU A 66 12.37 0.29 4.11
CA LEU A 66 13.75 -0.12 3.80
C LEU A 66 14.63 1.07 3.40
N GLU A 67 14.13 2.00 2.59
CA GLU A 67 14.85 3.21 2.19
C GLU A 67 15.11 4.16 3.36
N GLY A 68 14.18 4.22 4.32
CA GLY A 68 14.34 5.00 5.56
C GLY A 68 15.21 4.32 6.63
N THR A 69 15.64 3.08 6.40
CA THR A 69 16.53 2.33 7.30
C THR A 69 17.97 2.49 6.81
N VAL A 70 18.73 3.43 7.40
CA VAL A 70 20.15 3.60 7.08
C VAL A 70 20.93 2.35 7.55
N PRO A 71 21.62 1.62 6.65
CA PRO A 71 22.52 0.56 7.05
C PRO A 71 23.67 1.17 7.86
N GLY A 72 23.76 0.86 9.15
CA GLY A 72 24.85 1.33 10.02
C GLY A 72 24.53 2.50 10.95
N ALA A 73 23.25 2.82 11.19
CA ALA A 73 22.91 3.59 12.40
C ALA A 73 23.47 2.85 13.63
N PRO A 74 24.11 3.53 14.60
CA PRO A 74 24.83 2.86 15.68
C PRO A 74 23.93 1.82 16.37
N VAL A 75 24.34 0.57 16.31
CA VAL A 75 23.59 -0.60 16.82
C VAL A 75 23.49 -0.57 18.36
N ASP A 76 24.16 0.37 19.02
CA ASP A 76 24.42 0.36 20.46
C ASP A 76 23.49 1.24 21.30
N THR A 77 22.38 1.78 20.77
CA THR A 77 21.45 2.60 21.58
C THR A 77 19.98 2.20 21.50
N ASN A 78 19.52 1.49 20.46
CA ASN A 78 18.11 1.15 20.31
C ASN A 78 17.83 -0.30 20.73
N THR A 79 16.92 -0.46 21.71
CA THR A 79 16.43 -1.78 22.12
C THR A 79 15.67 -2.46 20.97
N PRO A 80 15.50 -3.80 20.98
CA PRO A 80 14.65 -4.48 19.99
C PRO A 80 13.24 -3.88 19.88
N ARG A 81 12.70 -3.33 20.97
CA ARG A 81 11.44 -2.60 21.00
C ARG A 81 11.52 -1.33 20.16
N ASP A 82 12.55 -0.51 20.37
CA ASP A 82 12.68 0.79 19.69
C ASP A 82 12.79 0.61 18.17
N ARG A 83 13.47 -0.44 17.72
CA ARG A 83 13.53 -0.79 16.29
C ARG A 83 12.15 -1.09 15.68
N VAL A 84 11.30 -1.83 16.40
CA VAL A 84 9.92 -2.10 15.95
C VAL A 84 9.12 -0.81 15.90
N PHE A 85 9.24 0.06 16.90
CA PHE A 85 8.58 1.37 16.90
C PHE A 85 9.04 2.23 15.72
N ASP A 86 10.34 2.31 15.44
CA ASP A 86 10.87 3.11 14.34
C ASP A 86 10.35 2.60 12.99
N VAL A 87 10.32 1.28 12.78
CA VAL A 87 9.77 0.65 11.57
C VAL A 87 8.27 0.97 11.41
N LEU A 88 7.49 0.84 12.49
CA LEU A 88 6.06 1.16 12.47
C LEU A 88 5.82 2.63 12.17
N MET A 89 6.58 3.54 12.78
CA MET A 89 6.45 4.96 12.56
C MET A 89 6.74 5.33 11.10
N ARG A 90 7.82 4.80 10.51
CA ARG A 90 8.13 5.02 9.09
C ARG A 90 7.01 4.53 8.17
N ARG A 91 6.43 3.37 8.48
CA ARG A 91 5.29 2.84 7.72
C ARG A 91 4.09 3.78 7.82
N ILE A 92 3.79 4.28 9.02
CA ILE A 92 2.71 5.24 9.25
C ILE A 92 2.96 6.56 8.51
N ASP A 93 4.19 7.04 8.51
CA ASP A 93 4.59 8.26 7.80
C ASP A 93 4.42 8.11 6.29
N ALA A 94 4.85 6.98 5.72
CA ALA A 94 4.67 6.66 4.30
C ALA A 94 3.20 6.58 3.87
N MET A 95 2.29 6.26 4.80
CA MET A 95 0.85 6.24 4.55
C MET A 95 0.18 7.62 4.64
N GLN A 96 0.81 8.63 5.25
CA GLN A 96 0.18 9.94 5.47
C GLN A 96 -0.32 10.63 4.18
N PRO A 97 0.41 10.61 3.05
CA PRO A 97 -0.07 11.19 1.79
C PRO A 97 -1.36 10.54 1.27
N HIS A 98 -1.68 9.33 1.75
CA HIS A 98 -2.80 8.50 1.30
C HIS A 98 -3.92 8.39 2.36
N ARG A 99 -3.80 9.13 3.48
CA ARG A 99 -4.67 9.02 4.65
C ARG A 99 -6.16 9.10 4.32
N ALA A 100 -6.57 10.02 3.45
CA ALA A 100 -7.97 10.19 3.08
C ALA A 100 -8.56 8.92 2.43
N GLY A 101 -7.82 8.28 1.53
CA GLY A 101 -8.24 7.04 0.87
C GLY A 101 -8.25 5.86 1.84
N ILE A 102 -7.25 5.76 2.71
CA ILE A 102 -7.15 4.69 3.71
C ILE A 102 -8.33 4.77 4.70
N LEU A 103 -8.62 5.96 5.22
CA LEU A 103 -9.77 6.16 6.12
C LEU A 103 -11.10 5.86 5.42
N ARG A 104 -11.24 6.30 4.17
CA ARG A 104 -12.46 6.00 3.40
C ARG A 104 -12.65 4.50 3.21
N LEU A 105 -11.58 3.76 2.93
CA LEU A 105 -11.62 2.30 2.86
C LEU A 105 -12.10 1.69 4.17
N PHE A 106 -11.59 2.16 5.32
CA PHE A 106 -12.06 1.66 6.63
C PHE A 106 -13.54 1.94 6.89
N GLU A 107 -14.08 3.06 6.44
CA GLU A 107 -15.52 3.31 6.53
C GLU A 107 -16.32 2.38 5.62
N ASP A 108 -15.86 2.15 4.39
CA ASP A 108 -16.52 1.22 3.46
C ASP A 108 -16.50 -0.23 4.00
N LEU A 109 -15.46 -0.64 4.72
CA LEU A 109 -15.36 -1.96 5.35
C LEU A 109 -16.39 -2.20 6.46
N LYS A 110 -16.78 -1.17 7.19
CA LYS A 110 -17.82 -1.28 8.23
C LYS A 110 -19.19 -1.51 7.61
N GLN A 111 -19.39 -1.04 6.38
CA GLN A 111 -20.66 -1.10 5.66
C GLN A 111 -20.76 -2.34 4.76
N ASP A 112 -19.63 -2.96 4.39
CA ASP A 112 -19.58 -4.14 3.52
C ASP A 112 -18.77 -5.29 4.16
N PRO A 113 -19.44 -6.25 4.84
CA PRO A 113 -18.78 -7.40 5.45
C PRO A 113 -18.20 -8.39 4.43
N LEU A 114 -18.68 -8.41 3.18
CA LEU A 114 -18.12 -9.25 2.13
C LEU A 114 -16.79 -8.68 1.64
N LEU A 115 -16.71 -7.36 1.51
CA LEU A 115 -15.45 -6.67 1.21
C LEU A 115 -14.41 -6.92 2.31
N ALA A 116 -14.82 -6.84 3.59
CA ALA A 116 -13.95 -7.16 4.71
C ALA A 116 -13.41 -8.60 4.62
N LEU A 117 -14.28 -9.57 4.28
CA LEU A 117 -13.88 -10.97 4.13
C LEU A 117 -12.96 -11.21 2.93
N LEU A 118 -13.20 -10.54 1.80
CA LEU A 118 -12.34 -10.60 0.61
C LEU A 118 -10.93 -10.07 0.92
N LEU A 119 -10.83 -8.95 1.63
CA LEU A 119 -9.55 -8.40 2.05
C LEU A 119 -8.84 -9.32 3.04
N LEU A 120 -9.57 -9.85 4.03
CA LEU A 120 -9.03 -10.79 4.99
C LEU A 120 -8.47 -12.04 4.31
N ALA A 121 -9.14 -12.54 3.26
CA ALA A 121 -8.67 -13.68 2.45
C ALA A 121 -7.43 -13.36 1.62
N SER A 122 -7.15 -12.08 1.33
CA SER A 122 -5.95 -11.65 0.59
C SER A 122 -4.72 -11.41 1.49
N LEU A 123 -4.92 -11.20 2.81
CA LEU A 123 -3.85 -10.95 3.77
C LEU A 123 -2.80 -12.07 3.89
N PRO A 124 -3.13 -13.38 3.87
CA PRO A 124 -2.15 -14.46 4.03
C PRO A 124 -1.05 -14.44 2.95
N LYS A 125 -1.38 -14.03 1.72
CA LYS A 125 -0.40 -13.87 0.63
C LYS A 125 0.62 -12.76 0.92
N SER A 126 0.21 -11.72 1.64
CA SER A 126 1.07 -10.60 2.03
C SER A 126 1.87 -10.91 3.30
N MET A 127 1.29 -11.65 4.25
CA MET A 127 1.94 -11.97 5.53
C MET A 127 2.95 -13.11 5.42
N ALA A 128 2.75 -14.06 4.50
CA ALA A 128 3.70 -15.16 4.29
C ALA A 128 5.12 -14.64 3.94
N TRP A 129 5.24 -13.51 3.24
CA TRP A 129 6.52 -12.90 2.89
C TRP A 129 7.22 -12.21 4.07
N MET A 130 6.45 -11.70 5.04
CA MET A 130 7.01 -11.02 6.22
C MET A 130 7.53 -11.99 7.29
N LEU A 131 7.15 -13.27 7.24
CA LEU A 131 7.62 -14.30 8.16
C LEU A 131 8.83 -15.10 7.63
N GLU A 132 9.17 -14.93 6.35
CA GLU A 132 10.38 -15.50 5.73
C GLU A 132 11.58 -14.52 5.71
N ALA A 133 11.40 -13.28 6.18
CA ALA A 133 12.42 -12.23 6.23
C ALA A 133 13.00 -12.06 7.65
#